data_AF-A0A954W9F0-F1
#
_entry.id   AF-A0A954W9F0-F1
#
_cell.length_a   1.000
_cell.length_b   1.000
_cell.length_c   1.000
_cell.angle_alpha   90.00
_cell.angle_beta   90.00
_cell.angle_gamma   90.00
#
_symmetry.space_group_name_H-M   'P 1'
#
loop_
_entity.id
_entity.type
_entity.pdbx_description
1 polymer ?
#
loop_
_entity_poly.entity_id
_entity_poly.type
_entity_poly.pdbx_seq_one_letter_code
_entity_poly.pdbx_strand_id
1 'polypeptide(L)'
;SGNTLIPFNATDLRDTIAQSVIDAVAGAGLGLLPVRIAGVPRVEIGGLASTSVVTFDPTPGSLINTHLTQTGQGGSISDNQSFVMAFGTQTVRFEFDNNNAVNPGSTPIRFTVDSTRDQIAAEIANQVAAAGLNLNPLVRATDPQTNAANLLERGEIHFGGTVSHQLDTQTTRATQSGRGGALLDGDTFTINGPGVSVTFEFDDNGTPASSTTNHEIIQFSPDDTRQAIVDKVIAAVIARNVGVNPQDTGNGVIAMNGSPAHAIDVAGANGRLLKDGVDGGARQHVPISFTPSADFLATSMAQAITTAVNNTRVNLSIPLDVNASINQFDSARVELTHVSGISSDLTLLAGKTQLGTRTIQLEGDLNGDFVLDVIDTDGLDIVKQ
;
A
#
# COMPACT_ATOMS: atom_id res chain seq x y z
N SER A 1 7.44 -38.53 -26.27
CA SER A 1 8.11 -37.92 -25.11
C SER A 1 9.60 -37.95 -25.37
N GLY A 2 10.28 -36.83 -25.18
CA GLY A 2 11.72 -36.72 -25.30
C GLY A 2 12.20 -35.61 -24.38
N ASN A 3 13.43 -35.72 -23.88
CA ASN A 3 14.03 -34.66 -23.08
C ASN A 3 14.77 -33.73 -24.05
N THR A 4 14.41 -32.45 -24.04
CA THR A 4 15.16 -31.40 -24.74
C THR A 4 16.12 -30.75 -23.75
N LEU A 5 17.40 -30.70 -24.08
CA LEU A 5 18.39 -30.02 -23.26
C LEU A 5 18.17 -28.51 -23.33
N ILE A 6 18.09 -27.86 -22.17
CA ILE A 6 18.17 -26.40 -22.05
C ILE A 6 19.60 -26.07 -21.62
N PRO A 7 20.48 -25.60 -22.51
CA PRO A 7 21.87 -25.33 -22.16
C PRO A 7 21.97 -24.06 -21.30
N PHE A 8 22.63 -24.16 -20.15
CA PHE A 8 23.02 -23.00 -19.35
C PHE A 8 24.28 -23.31 -18.53
N ASN A 9 25.02 -22.28 -18.16
CA ASN A 9 26.12 -22.33 -17.19
C ASN A 9 25.70 -21.67 -15.87
N ALA A 10 26.33 -22.08 -14.77
CA ALA A 10 26.06 -21.50 -13.45
C ALA A 10 26.35 -19.98 -13.36
N THR A 11 27.16 -19.46 -14.28
CA THR A 11 27.51 -18.03 -14.38
C THR A 11 26.63 -17.26 -15.37
N ASP A 12 25.72 -17.93 -16.08
CA ASP A 12 24.88 -17.26 -17.06
C ASP A 12 23.94 -16.27 -16.35
N LEU A 13 23.80 -15.10 -16.95
CA LEU A 13 22.82 -14.14 -16.50
C LEU A 13 21.41 -14.68 -16.74
N ARG A 14 20.45 -14.24 -15.93
CA ARG A 14 19.05 -14.68 -16.05
C ARG A 14 18.47 -14.46 -17.44
N ASP A 15 18.95 -13.44 -18.15
CA ASP A 15 18.56 -13.14 -19.53
C ASP A 15 19.07 -14.18 -20.52
N THR A 16 20.31 -14.64 -20.35
CA THR A 16 20.89 -15.73 -21.13
C THR A 16 20.12 -17.03 -20.87
N ILE A 17 19.79 -17.33 -19.61
CA ILE A 17 18.98 -18.50 -19.25
C ILE A 17 17.59 -18.41 -19.89
N ALA A 18 16.94 -17.25 -19.85
CA ALA A 18 15.63 -17.05 -20.49
C ALA A 18 15.69 -17.30 -22.01
N GLN A 19 16.76 -16.83 -22.68
CA GLN A 19 16.96 -17.10 -24.09
C GLN A 19 17.18 -18.58 -24.37
N SER A 20 17.98 -19.27 -23.55
CA SER A 20 18.16 -20.73 -23.67
C SER A 20 16.85 -21.50 -23.54
N VAL A 21 15.97 -21.08 -22.64
CA VAL A 21 14.62 -21.68 -22.49
C VAL A 21 13.79 -21.47 -23.76
N ILE A 22 13.82 -20.25 -24.33
CA ILE A 22 13.11 -19.93 -25.58
C ILE A 22 13.58 -20.82 -26.72
N ASP A 23 14.90 -20.88 -26.94
CA ASP A 23 15.48 -21.63 -28.05
C ASP A 23 15.18 -23.14 -27.92
N ALA A 24 15.29 -23.69 -26.70
CA ALA A 24 15.02 -25.09 -26.44
C ALA A 24 13.53 -25.43 -26.62
N VAL A 25 12.61 -24.59 -26.14
CA VAL A 25 11.16 -24.83 -26.26
C VAL A 25 10.70 -24.68 -27.70
N ALA A 26 11.15 -23.64 -28.42
CA ALA A 26 10.86 -23.46 -29.84
C ALA A 26 11.40 -24.63 -30.69
N GLY A 27 12.60 -25.13 -30.35
CA GLY A 27 13.24 -26.26 -31.03
C GLY A 27 12.66 -27.64 -30.67
N ALA A 28 11.84 -27.75 -29.63
CA ALA A 28 11.30 -29.04 -29.17
C ALA A 28 10.15 -29.59 -30.06
N GLY A 29 9.70 -28.84 -31.07
CA GLY A 29 8.64 -29.27 -31.97
C GLY A 29 7.26 -29.31 -31.33
N LEU A 30 7.06 -28.59 -30.23
CA LEU A 30 5.79 -28.53 -29.49
C LEU A 30 4.74 -27.61 -30.15
N GLY A 31 5.10 -26.92 -31.23
CA GLY A 31 4.23 -25.91 -31.85
C GLY A 31 3.97 -24.71 -30.92
N LEU A 32 4.96 -24.38 -30.08
CA LEU A 32 4.94 -23.24 -29.18
C LEU A 32 5.87 -22.16 -29.72
N LEU A 33 5.47 -20.89 -29.61
CA LEU A 33 6.33 -19.73 -29.88
C LEU A 33 6.67 -19.00 -28.57
N PRO A 34 7.66 -19.50 -27.81
CA PRO A 34 8.06 -18.85 -26.58
C PRO A 34 8.67 -17.47 -26.87
N VAL A 35 8.30 -16.47 -26.07
CA VAL A 35 8.77 -15.09 -26.21
C VAL A 35 9.37 -14.59 -24.90
N ARG A 36 10.47 -13.84 -25.01
CA ARG A 36 11.08 -13.18 -23.85
C ARG A 36 10.23 -11.99 -23.42
N ILE A 37 9.95 -11.90 -22.13
CA ILE A 37 9.25 -10.76 -21.55
C ILE A 37 10.29 -9.67 -21.24
N ALA A 38 10.30 -8.57 -22.01
CA ALA A 38 11.24 -7.47 -21.79
C ALA A 38 11.17 -6.89 -20.36
N GLY A 39 12.34 -6.60 -19.78
CA GLY A 39 12.49 -5.96 -18.47
C GLY A 39 12.42 -6.90 -17.27
N VAL A 40 12.07 -8.17 -17.46
CA VAL A 40 12.06 -9.19 -16.40
C VAL A 40 12.62 -10.52 -16.93
N PRO A 41 13.30 -11.34 -16.10
CA PRO A 41 13.79 -12.64 -16.53
C PRO A 41 12.65 -13.67 -16.57
N ARG A 42 11.64 -13.43 -17.41
CA ARG A 42 10.48 -14.30 -17.60
C ARG A 42 10.33 -14.66 -19.07
N VAL A 43 9.83 -15.87 -19.30
CA VAL A 43 9.52 -16.39 -20.65
C VAL A 43 8.02 -16.69 -20.68
N GLU A 44 7.34 -16.11 -21.67
CA GLU A 44 5.99 -16.55 -22.01
C GLU A 44 6.12 -17.75 -22.94
N ILE A 45 5.66 -18.92 -22.49
CA ILE A 45 5.80 -20.18 -23.24
C ILE A 45 4.75 -20.30 -24.35
N GLY A 46 3.62 -19.58 -24.23
CA GLY A 46 2.46 -19.70 -25.11
C GLY A 46 1.65 -20.98 -24.87
N GLY A 47 0.86 -21.36 -25.88
CA GLY A 47 0.17 -22.65 -25.94
C GLY A 47 -1.34 -22.60 -25.69
N LEU A 48 -2.00 -23.68 -26.15
CA LEU A 48 -3.44 -23.93 -26.03
C LEU A 48 -3.87 -24.31 -24.60
N ALA A 49 -5.17 -24.43 -24.37
CA ALA A 49 -5.74 -24.86 -23.07
C ALA A 49 -5.28 -26.28 -22.64
N SER A 50 -4.82 -27.10 -23.58
CA SER A 50 -4.22 -28.41 -23.33
C SER A 50 -2.72 -28.35 -22.97
N THR A 51 -2.09 -27.17 -23.04
CA THR A 51 -0.68 -27.00 -22.72
C THR A 51 -0.49 -26.96 -21.21
N SER A 52 0.24 -27.94 -20.68
CA SER A 52 0.65 -27.96 -19.29
C SER A 52 2.13 -27.64 -19.19
N VAL A 53 2.45 -26.61 -18.40
CA VAL A 53 3.80 -26.36 -17.93
C VAL A 53 3.86 -26.89 -16.51
N VAL A 54 4.90 -27.65 -16.19
CA VAL A 54 5.14 -28.18 -14.85
C VAL A 54 6.59 -27.84 -14.49
N THR A 55 6.79 -26.93 -13.55
CA THR A 55 8.13 -26.52 -13.09
C THR A 55 8.55 -27.19 -11.78
N PHE A 56 7.60 -27.81 -11.08
CA PHE A 56 7.84 -28.57 -9.85
C PHE A 56 6.78 -29.67 -9.69
N ASP A 57 7.20 -30.89 -9.37
CA ASP A 57 6.32 -32.01 -9.04
C ASP A 57 6.78 -32.67 -7.73
N PRO A 58 5.99 -32.58 -6.64
CA PRO A 58 6.39 -33.09 -5.33
C PRO A 58 6.27 -34.63 -5.21
N THR A 59 5.81 -35.32 -6.26
CA THR A 59 5.62 -36.78 -6.22
C THR A 59 6.96 -37.49 -5.97
N PRO A 60 7.06 -38.41 -4.99
CA PRO A 60 8.30 -39.16 -4.75
C PRO A 60 8.79 -39.86 -6.01
N GLY A 61 10.02 -39.57 -6.43
CA GLY A 61 10.62 -40.11 -7.65
C GLY A 61 10.43 -39.24 -8.90
N SER A 62 9.75 -38.09 -8.81
CA SER A 62 9.72 -37.13 -9.91
C SER A 62 11.09 -36.49 -10.14
N LEU A 63 11.45 -36.34 -11.41
CA LEU A 63 12.69 -35.66 -11.82
C LEU A 63 12.46 -34.15 -12.05
N ILE A 64 11.24 -33.66 -11.88
CA ILE A 64 10.88 -32.26 -12.11
C ILE A 64 11.10 -31.46 -10.81
N ASN A 65 12.33 -30.96 -10.64
CA ASN A 65 12.73 -30.13 -9.51
C ASN A 65 13.48 -28.89 -10.01
N THR A 66 12.76 -27.88 -10.47
CA THR A 66 13.36 -26.63 -10.96
C THR A 66 13.16 -25.50 -9.96
N HIS A 67 14.03 -24.48 -10.02
CA HIS A 67 13.82 -23.21 -9.32
C HIS A 67 12.98 -22.21 -10.13
N LEU A 68 12.32 -22.66 -11.19
CA LEU A 68 11.46 -21.82 -12.02
C LEU A 68 10.10 -21.69 -11.35
N THR A 69 9.65 -20.45 -11.17
CA THR A 69 8.29 -20.16 -10.75
C THR A 69 7.42 -19.98 -11.98
N GLN A 70 6.44 -20.86 -12.17
CA GLN A 70 5.42 -20.66 -13.18
C GLN A 70 4.42 -19.61 -12.71
N THR A 71 4.17 -18.61 -13.55
CA THR A 71 3.09 -17.64 -13.36
C THR A 71 2.14 -17.69 -14.55
N GLY A 72 0.84 -17.84 -14.30
CA GLY A 72 -0.19 -17.96 -15.34
C GLY A 72 -0.44 -19.40 -15.82
N GLN A 73 -1.41 -19.57 -16.71
CA GLN A 73 -1.78 -20.84 -17.33
C GLN A 73 -1.78 -20.70 -18.87
N GLY A 74 -1.41 -21.77 -19.58
CA GLY A 74 -1.57 -21.87 -21.03
C GLY A 74 -3.04 -21.85 -21.43
N GLY A 75 -3.36 -21.24 -22.57
CA GLY A 75 -4.72 -21.17 -23.12
C GLY A 75 -5.79 -20.64 -22.16
N SER A 76 -5.52 -19.52 -21.48
CA SER A 76 -6.60 -18.86 -20.71
C SER A 76 -7.76 -18.47 -21.61
N ILE A 77 -7.51 -18.15 -22.88
CA ILE A 77 -8.55 -17.80 -23.84
C ILE A 77 -8.75 -18.97 -24.80
N SER A 78 -10.00 -19.40 -24.95
CA SER A 78 -10.43 -20.46 -25.87
C SER A 78 -11.31 -19.89 -26.98
N ASP A 79 -11.33 -20.59 -28.11
CA ASP A 79 -12.30 -20.34 -29.19
C ASP A 79 -13.74 -20.29 -28.66
N ASN A 80 -14.58 -19.45 -29.27
CA ASN A 80 -15.97 -19.16 -28.88
C ASN A 80 -16.16 -18.50 -27.50
N GLN A 81 -15.11 -18.22 -26.72
CA GLN A 81 -15.27 -17.39 -25.53
C GLN A 81 -15.65 -15.97 -25.94
N SER A 82 -16.50 -15.32 -25.15
CA SER A 82 -16.95 -13.97 -25.46
C SER A 82 -16.89 -13.03 -24.27
N PHE A 83 -16.94 -11.74 -24.56
CA PHE A 83 -17.32 -10.70 -23.62
C PHE A 83 -18.30 -9.74 -24.29
N VAL A 84 -19.05 -9.00 -23.50
CA VAL A 84 -20.03 -8.04 -24.00
C VAL A 84 -19.68 -6.65 -23.52
N MET A 85 -19.82 -5.68 -24.41
CA MET A 85 -19.68 -4.27 -24.08
C MET A 85 -20.92 -3.50 -24.53
N ALA A 86 -21.39 -2.61 -23.68
CA ALA A 86 -22.55 -1.78 -23.95
C ALA A 86 -22.25 -0.30 -23.76
N PHE A 87 -22.87 0.53 -24.58
CA PHE A 87 -22.90 1.99 -24.46
C PHE A 87 -24.33 2.48 -24.74
N GLY A 88 -25.03 2.90 -23.69
CA GLY A 88 -26.45 3.25 -23.80
C GLY A 88 -27.30 2.07 -24.30
N THR A 89 -27.91 2.19 -25.47
CA THR A 89 -28.71 1.12 -26.11
C THR A 89 -27.91 0.22 -27.05
N GLN A 90 -26.66 0.60 -27.36
CA GLN A 90 -25.80 -0.21 -28.21
C GLN A 90 -25.14 -1.31 -27.38
N THR A 91 -25.14 -2.54 -27.89
CA THR A 91 -24.48 -3.68 -27.26
C THR A 91 -23.73 -4.47 -28.32
N VAL A 92 -22.46 -4.75 -28.08
CA VAL A 92 -21.59 -5.50 -28.98
C VAL A 92 -21.01 -6.69 -28.23
N ARG A 93 -21.19 -7.87 -28.82
CA ARG A 93 -20.56 -9.11 -28.35
C ARG A 93 -19.25 -9.28 -29.11
N PHE A 94 -18.16 -9.44 -28.38
CA PHE A 94 -16.85 -9.77 -28.93
C PHE A 94 -16.55 -11.24 -28.64
N GLU A 95 -16.01 -11.95 -29.62
CA GLU A 95 -15.77 -13.38 -29.55
C GLU A 95 -14.33 -13.70 -29.94
N PHE A 96 -13.62 -14.43 -29.08
CA PHE A 96 -12.32 -14.97 -29.40
C PHE A 96 -12.45 -16.08 -30.44
N ASP A 97 -11.84 -15.87 -31.61
CA ASP A 97 -11.95 -16.76 -32.77
C ASP A 97 -10.54 -17.15 -33.26
N ASN A 98 -10.29 -18.46 -33.35
CA ASN A 98 -9.03 -19.00 -33.87
C ASN A 98 -9.16 -19.87 -35.13
N ASN A 99 -10.37 -19.99 -35.70
CA ASN A 99 -10.64 -20.89 -36.81
C ASN A 99 -11.52 -20.29 -37.92
N ASN A 100 -11.83 -19.00 -37.83
CA ASN A 100 -12.71 -18.26 -38.73
C ASN A 100 -14.18 -18.67 -38.67
N ALA A 101 -14.60 -19.43 -37.65
CA ALA A 101 -15.99 -19.75 -37.39
C ALA A 101 -16.51 -18.87 -36.24
N VAL A 102 -17.24 -17.82 -36.61
CA VAL A 102 -17.73 -16.80 -35.68
C VAL A 102 -19.23 -17.00 -35.44
N ASN A 103 -19.70 -16.91 -34.20
CA ASN A 103 -21.14 -16.97 -33.94
C ASN A 103 -21.88 -15.78 -34.57
N PRO A 104 -23.10 -15.97 -35.12
CA PRO A 104 -23.88 -14.88 -35.70
C PRO A 104 -24.08 -13.72 -34.71
N GLY A 105 -23.73 -12.51 -35.15
CA GLY A 105 -23.87 -11.27 -34.35
C GLY A 105 -22.67 -10.97 -33.44
N SER A 106 -21.64 -11.81 -33.41
CA SER A 106 -20.37 -11.53 -32.73
C SER A 106 -19.40 -10.72 -33.61
N THR A 107 -18.62 -9.86 -32.99
CA THR A 107 -17.42 -9.24 -33.58
C THR A 107 -16.21 -10.11 -33.25
N PRO A 108 -15.48 -10.65 -34.24
CA PRO A 108 -14.39 -11.57 -33.97
C PRO A 108 -13.14 -10.85 -33.45
N ILE A 109 -12.54 -11.43 -32.43
CA ILE A 109 -11.22 -11.12 -31.88
C ILE A 109 -10.30 -12.22 -32.37
N ARG A 110 -9.56 -11.94 -33.45
CA ARG A 110 -8.75 -12.94 -34.13
C ARG A 110 -7.51 -13.26 -33.32
N PHE A 111 -7.26 -14.54 -33.08
CA PHE A 111 -6.00 -14.98 -32.50
C PHE A 111 -5.56 -16.31 -33.12
N THR A 112 -4.29 -16.63 -32.92
CA THR A 112 -3.70 -17.92 -33.29
C THR A 112 -3.13 -18.56 -32.04
N VAL A 113 -2.72 -19.83 -32.14
CA VAL A 113 -2.06 -20.55 -31.03
C VAL A 113 -0.76 -19.89 -30.58
N ASP A 114 -0.22 -19.03 -31.43
CA ASP A 114 1.03 -18.31 -31.30
C ASP A 114 0.86 -16.86 -30.83
N SER A 115 -0.38 -16.40 -30.68
CA SER A 115 -0.67 -15.03 -30.25
C SER A 115 -0.28 -14.82 -28.79
N THR A 116 0.61 -13.87 -28.55
CA THR A 116 0.97 -13.38 -27.21
C THR A 116 -0.19 -12.61 -26.58
N ARG A 117 -0.17 -12.45 -25.25
CA ARG A 117 -1.17 -11.62 -24.54
C ARG A 117 -1.26 -10.18 -25.07
N ASP A 118 -0.14 -9.58 -25.44
CA ASP A 118 -0.13 -8.20 -25.95
C ASP A 118 -0.73 -8.11 -27.35
N GLN A 119 -0.52 -9.13 -28.20
CA GLN A 119 -1.17 -9.19 -29.51
C GLN A 119 -2.68 -9.40 -29.37
N ILE A 120 -3.12 -10.24 -28.43
CA ILE A 120 -4.56 -10.43 -28.15
C ILE A 120 -5.16 -9.13 -27.60
N ALA A 121 -4.47 -8.45 -26.68
CA ALA A 121 -4.92 -7.16 -26.15
C ALA A 121 -5.03 -6.09 -27.23
N ALA A 122 -4.03 -5.99 -28.12
CA ALA A 122 -4.06 -5.07 -29.26
C ALA A 122 -5.22 -5.37 -30.21
N GLU A 123 -5.49 -6.65 -30.49
CA GLU A 123 -6.66 -7.05 -31.29
C GLU A 123 -7.98 -6.65 -30.62
N ILE A 124 -8.10 -6.88 -29.30
CA ILE A 124 -9.27 -6.45 -28.55
C ILE A 124 -9.46 -4.93 -28.64
N ALA A 125 -8.40 -4.16 -28.42
CA ALA A 125 -8.45 -2.70 -28.52
C ALA A 125 -8.88 -2.23 -29.91
N ASN A 126 -8.33 -2.83 -30.97
CA ASN A 126 -8.69 -2.51 -32.35
C ASN A 126 -10.17 -2.78 -32.64
N GLN A 127 -10.68 -3.96 -32.26
CA GLN A 127 -12.06 -4.33 -32.51
C GLN A 127 -13.03 -3.48 -31.69
N VAL A 128 -12.70 -3.16 -30.43
CA VAL A 128 -13.52 -2.30 -29.58
C VAL A 128 -13.55 -0.86 -30.11
N ALA A 129 -12.41 -0.31 -30.53
CA ALA A 129 -12.35 1.02 -31.16
C ALA A 129 -13.21 1.08 -32.44
N ALA A 130 -13.20 0.00 -33.24
CA ALA A 130 -13.97 -0.10 -34.46
C ALA A 130 -15.48 -0.34 -34.24
N ALA A 131 -15.90 -0.77 -33.05
CA ALA A 131 -17.28 -1.16 -32.75
C ALA A 131 -18.26 0.03 -32.62
N GLY A 132 -17.76 1.27 -32.69
CA GLY A 132 -18.59 2.47 -32.60
C GLY A 132 -19.12 2.75 -31.19
N LEU A 133 -18.50 2.17 -30.16
CA LEU A 133 -18.90 2.33 -28.75
C LEU A 133 -18.41 3.64 -28.13
N ASN A 134 -17.81 4.55 -28.90
CA ASN A 134 -17.21 5.80 -28.43
C ASN A 134 -16.18 5.60 -27.30
N LEU A 135 -15.32 4.60 -27.49
CA LEU A 135 -14.20 4.28 -26.61
C LEU A 135 -12.89 4.47 -27.37
N ASN A 136 -11.83 4.79 -26.63
CA ASN A 136 -10.47 4.90 -27.15
C ASN A 136 -9.56 3.94 -26.37
N PRO A 137 -9.65 2.62 -26.63
CA PRO A 137 -8.94 1.64 -25.84
C PRO A 137 -7.43 1.79 -25.96
N LEU A 138 -6.77 1.70 -24.81
CA LEU A 138 -5.35 1.83 -24.65
C LEU A 138 -4.76 0.49 -24.22
N VAL A 139 -3.66 0.12 -24.87
CA VAL A 139 -2.88 -1.07 -24.53
C VAL A 139 -1.46 -0.65 -24.25
N ARG A 140 -0.72 -1.53 -23.58
CA ARG A 140 0.72 -1.35 -23.38
C ARG A 140 1.40 -1.10 -24.73
N ALA A 141 2.18 -0.03 -24.83
CA ALA A 141 3.03 0.21 -25.99
C ALA A 141 4.06 -0.94 -26.11
N THR A 142 4.17 -1.52 -27.30
CA THR A 142 5.15 -2.58 -27.59
C THR A 142 6.59 -2.05 -27.62
N ASP A 143 6.78 -0.72 -27.55
CA ASP A 143 8.08 -0.07 -27.46
C ASP A 143 8.48 0.17 -25.99
N PRO A 144 9.53 -0.50 -25.47
CA PRO A 144 10.05 -0.28 -24.13
C PRO A 144 10.74 1.09 -23.93
N GLN A 145 10.85 1.95 -24.95
CA GLN A 145 11.53 3.26 -24.85
C GLN A 145 10.59 4.47 -24.70
N THR A 146 9.27 4.34 -24.91
CA THR A 146 8.36 5.46 -24.65
C THR A 146 8.00 5.48 -23.16
N ASN A 147 8.79 6.21 -22.37
CA ASN A 147 8.53 6.57 -20.96
C ASN A 147 7.27 7.45 -20.76
N ALA A 148 6.21 7.24 -21.53
CA ALA A 148 5.01 8.07 -21.51
C ALA A 148 3.82 7.28 -20.97
N ALA A 149 3.46 7.53 -19.71
CA ALA A 149 2.12 7.42 -19.09
C ALA A 149 1.29 6.12 -19.16
N ASN A 150 1.74 5.08 -19.89
CA ASN A 150 1.04 3.81 -20.05
C ASN A 150 1.73 2.68 -19.32
N LEU A 151 1.63 2.71 -17.98
CA LEU A 151 2.03 1.60 -17.10
C LEU A 151 1.03 0.43 -17.13
N LEU A 152 0.41 0.15 -18.28
CA LEU A 152 -0.43 -1.03 -18.42
C LEU A 152 0.46 -2.28 -18.38
N GLU A 153 0.04 -3.29 -17.62
CA GLU A 153 0.71 -4.58 -17.60
C GLU A 153 0.50 -5.33 -18.93
N ARG A 154 1.24 -6.43 -19.14
CA ARG A 154 1.06 -7.24 -20.36
C ARG A 154 -0.33 -7.84 -20.45
N GLY A 155 -0.96 -7.70 -21.60
CA GLY A 155 -2.34 -8.14 -21.83
C GLY A 155 -3.39 -7.29 -21.12
N GLU A 156 -3.02 -6.20 -20.44
CA GLU A 156 -3.98 -5.25 -19.87
C GLU A 156 -4.49 -4.29 -20.94
N ILE A 157 -5.78 -3.97 -20.85
CA ILE A 157 -6.48 -3.06 -21.76
C ILE A 157 -7.24 -2.06 -20.89
N HIS A 158 -6.97 -0.78 -21.08
CA HIS A 158 -7.75 0.29 -20.49
C HIS A 158 -8.73 0.83 -21.53
N PHE A 159 -10.03 0.67 -21.33
CA PHE A 159 -11.01 1.01 -22.36
C PHE A 159 -11.37 2.50 -22.46
N GLY A 160 -11.09 3.33 -21.45
CA GLY A 160 -11.46 4.76 -21.46
C GLY A 160 -12.95 5.06 -21.23
N GLY A 161 -13.67 4.16 -20.55
CA GLY A 161 -15.14 4.23 -20.45
C GLY A 161 -15.69 5.17 -19.38
N THR A 162 -16.81 5.83 -19.68
CA THR A 162 -17.68 6.57 -18.72
C THR A 162 -18.69 5.67 -18.01
N VAL A 163 -19.52 6.24 -17.11
CA VAL A 163 -20.61 5.50 -16.41
C VAL A 163 -21.67 4.90 -17.34
N SER A 164 -21.76 5.40 -18.58
CA SER A 164 -22.67 4.88 -19.61
C SER A 164 -22.16 3.60 -20.27
N HIS A 165 -20.90 3.22 -19.98
CA HIS A 165 -20.29 2.01 -20.51
C HIS A 165 -20.39 0.86 -19.51
N GLN A 166 -20.74 -0.31 -20.01
CA GLN A 166 -20.74 -1.55 -19.25
C GLN A 166 -19.86 -2.57 -19.95
N LEU A 167 -19.05 -3.27 -19.17
CA LEU A 167 -18.23 -4.39 -19.60
C LEU A 167 -18.69 -5.62 -18.81
N ASP A 168 -19.00 -6.69 -19.53
CA ASP A 168 -19.35 -8.00 -19.00
C ASP A 168 -18.36 -9.05 -19.53
N THR A 169 -17.51 -9.55 -18.63
CA THR A 169 -16.52 -10.60 -18.93
C THR A 169 -16.93 -11.98 -18.39
N GLN A 170 -18.19 -12.21 -17.98
CA GLN A 170 -18.60 -13.46 -17.32
C GLN A 170 -18.42 -14.71 -18.20
N THR A 171 -18.42 -14.55 -19.52
CA THR A 171 -18.26 -15.66 -20.49
C THR A 171 -16.84 -15.83 -21.02
N THR A 172 -15.87 -15.14 -20.42
CA THR A 172 -14.44 -15.26 -20.74
C THR A 172 -13.64 -15.53 -19.46
N ARG A 173 -12.38 -15.97 -19.62
CA ARG A 173 -11.43 -16.10 -18.51
C ARG A 173 -10.61 -14.82 -18.30
N ALA A 174 -10.92 -13.75 -19.03
CA ALA A 174 -10.36 -12.43 -18.76
C ALA A 174 -10.79 -11.93 -17.37
N THR A 175 -9.89 -11.25 -16.67
CA THR A 175 -10.20 -10.61 -15.40
C THR A 175 -10.56 -9.16 -15.65
N GLN A 176 -11.75 -8.75 -15.23
CA GLN A 176 -12.17 -7.35 -15.27
C GLN A 176 -11.71 -6.64 -13.99
N SER A 177 -11.14 -5.45 -14.16
CA SER A 177 -10.83 -4.55 -13.05
C SER A 177 -11.31 -3.12 -13.38
N GLY A 178 -11.60 -2.34 -12.35
CA GLY A 178 -12.19 -1.01 -12.50
C GLY A 178 -13.66 -1.03 -12.95
N ARG A 179 -14.20 0.17 -13.16
CA ARG A 179 -15.57 0.42 -13.65
C ARG A 179 -15.56 1.67 -14.54
N GLY A 180 -16.47 1.72 -15.51
CA GLY A 180 -16.67 2.92 -16.31
C GLY A 180 -17.05 4.12 -15.45
N GLY A 181 -16.44 5.27 -15.72
CA GLY A 181 -16.62 6.52 -14.98
C GLY A 181 -16.32 6.33 -13.50
N ALA A 182 -15.14 5.83 -13.16
CA ALA A 182 -14.71 5.63 -11.77
C ALA A 182 -14.62 6.98 -11.01
N LEU A 183 -14.15 8.02 -11.68
CA LEU A 183 -14.24 9.43 -11.29
C LEU A 183 -15.30 10.14 -12.15
N LEU A 184 -15.93 11.15 -11.58
CA LEU A 184 -16.85 12.06 -12.27
C LEU A 184 -16.34 13.49 -12.17
N ASP A 185 -16.77 14.28 -13.15
CA ASP A 185 -16.70 15.73 -13.10
C ASP A 185 -17.31 16.26 -11.79
N GLY A 186 -16.58 17.15 -11.13
CA GLY A 186 -16.97 17.75 -9.86
C GLY A 186 -16.71 16.89 -8.61
N ASP A 187 -16.16 15.68 -8.74
CA ASP A 187 -15.68 14.93 -7.57
C ASP A 187 -14.57 15.73 -6.89
N THR A 188 -14.62 15.80 -5.55
CA THR A 188 -13.64 16.59 -4.78
C THR A 188 -13.00 15.84 -3.64
N PHE A 189 -11.80 16.27 -3.26
CA PHE A 189 -11.19 15.96 -1.96
C PHE A 189 -10.52 17.20 -1.38
N THR A 190 -10.44 17.28 -0.06
CA THR A 190 -9.87 18.42 0.65
C THR A 190 -8.67 17.98 1.48
N ILE A 191 -7.58 18.72 1.38
CA ILE A 191 -6.44 18.62 2.31
C ILE A 191 -6.50 19.82 3.24
N ASN A 192 -6.75 19.56 4.51
CA ASN A 192 -6.65 20.53 5.59
C ASN A 192 -5.28 20.38 6.24
N GLY A 193 -4.52 21.47 6.33
CA GLY A 193 -3.22 21.52 7.00
C GLY A 193 -3.11 22.74 7.92
N PRO A 194 -1.93 22.97 8.53
CA PRO A 194 -1.70 24.11 9.42
C PRO A 194 -1.85 25.45 8.68
N GLY A 195 -2.99 26.11 8.84
CA GLY A 195 -3.26 27.43 8.26
C GLY A 195 -3.55 27.43 6.76
N VAL A 196 -3.70 26.25 6.13
CA VAL A 196 -4.05 26.11 4.71
C VAL A 196 -5.10 25.01 4.55
N SER A 197 -6.14 25.28 3.77
CA SER A 197 -7.14 24.29 3.37
C SER A 197 -7.37 24.46 1.87
N VAL A 198 -7.18 23.38 1.12
CA VAL A 198 -7.36 23.37 -0.33
C VAL A 198 -8.26 22.21 -0.69
N THR A 199 -9.34 22.52 -1.40
CA THR A 199 -10.20 21.55 -2.06
C THR A 199 -9.68 21.36 -3.48
N PHE A 200 -9.47 20.12 -3.88
CA PHE A 200 -9.13 19.72 -5.23
C PHE A 200 -10.39 19.15 -5.90
N GLU A 201 -10.60 19.49 -7.16
CA GLU A 201 -11.74 19.06 -7.97
C GLU A 201 -11.24 18.35 -9.23
N PHE A 202 -11.80 17.17 -9.51
CA PHE A 202 -11.61 16.50 -10.79
C PHE A 202 -12.54 17.14 -11.83
N ASP A 203 -11.95 17.62 -12.94
CA ASP A 203 -12.68 18.28 -14.03
C ASP A 203 -12.41 17.55 -15.35
N ASP A 204 -13.47 17.15 -16.05
CA ASP A 204 -13.38 16.41 -17.32
C ASP A 204 -13.64 17.25 -18.57
N ASN A 205 -14.05 18.51 -18.41
CA ASN A 205 -14.54 19.33 -19.51
C ASN A 205 -14.00 20.76 -19.52
N GLY A 206 -13.11 21.10 -18.59
CA GLY A 206 -12.49 22.42 -18.49
C GLY A 206 -13.43 23.47 -17.90
N THR A 207 -14.60 23.07 -17.40
CA THR A 207 -15.58 23.92 -16.77
C THR A 207 -15.79 23.41 -15.35
N PRO A 208 -15.32 24.14 -14.32
CA PRO A 208 -15.53 23.75 -12.93
C PRO A 208 -17.01 23.47 -12.68
N ALA A 209 -17.31 22.28 -12.15
CA ALA A 209 -18.68 21.85 -11.86
C ALA A 209 -19.33 22.73 -10.78
N SER A 210 -18.51 23.35 -9.95
CA SER A 210 -18.92 24.35 -8.97
C SER A 210 -18.49 25.77 -9.37
N SER A 211 -19.41 26.74 -9.22
CA SER A 211 -19.11 28.18 -9.37
C SER A 211 -18.19 28.73 -8.27
N THR A 212 -17.75 27.88 -7.33
CA THR A 212 -16.76 28.23 -6.32
C THR A 212 -15.37 28.30 -6.93
N THR A 213 -14.91 29.50 -7.27
CA THR A 213 -13.57 29.80 -7.83
C THR A 213 -12.37 29.41 -6.94
N ASN A 214 -12.57 28.65 -5.87
CA ASN A 214 -11.55 28.36 -4.86
C ASN A 214 -11.05 26.91 -4.88
N HIS A 215 -11.50 26.08 -5.81
CA HIS A 215 -10.97 24.71 -5.96
C HIS A 215 -9.71 24.70 -6.81
N GLU A 216 -8.77 23.83 -6.46
CA GLU A 216 -7.68 23.48 -7.36
C GLU A 216 -8.16 22.44 -8.35
N ILE A 217 -7.98 22.71 -9.64
CA ILE A 217 -8.51 21.85 -10.69
C ILE A 217 -7.48 20.78 -11.06
N ILE A 218 -7.93 19.53 -11.06
CA ILE A 218 -7.23 18.35 -11.56
C ILE A 218 -7.91 17.93 -12.86
N GLN A 219 -7.38 18.43 -13.97
CA GLN A 219 -7.88 18.10 -15.30
C GLN A 219 -7.70 16.61 -15.60
N PHE A 220 -8.78 15.90 -15.84
CA PHE A 220 -8.74 14.49 -16.24
C PHE A 220 -9.56 14.22 -17.50
N SER A 221 -9.38 13.04 -18.07
CA SER A 221 -10.17 12.50 -19.16
C SER A 221 -10.64 11.10 -18.79
N PRO A 222 -11.81 10.63 -19.26
CA PRO A 222 -12.19 9.23 -19.16
C PRO A 222 -11.15 8.25 -19.72
N ASP A 223 -10.29 8.70 -20.63
CA ASP A 223 -9.18 7.93 -21.23
C ASP A 223 -7.93 7.86 -20.34
N ASP A 224 -7.87 8.65 -19.27
CA ASP A 224 -6.72 8.63 -18.36
C ASP A 224 -6.63 7.28 -17.65
N THR A 225 -5.47 6.65 -17.76
CA THR A 225 -5.17 5.48 -16.96
C THR A 225 -5.16 5.85 -15.47
N ARG A 226 -5.34 4.84 -14.62
CA ARG A 226 -5.21 4.99 -13.16
C ARG A 226 -3.90 5.68 -12.78
N GLN A 227 -2.80 5.35 -13.46
CA GLN A 227 -1.51 5.98 -13.21
C GLN A 227 -1.51 7.45 -13.59
N ALA A 228 -2.05 7.79 -14.77
CA ALA A 228 -2.13 9.18 -15.22
C ALA A 228 -2.93 10.04 -14.22
N ILE A 229 -4.03 9.49 -13.65
CA ILE A 229 -4.77 10.16 -12.58
C ILE A 229 -3.91 10.36 -11.33
N VAL A 230 -3.16 9.35 -10.89
CA VAL A 230 -2.26 9.47 -9.73
C VAL A 230 -1.23 10.57 -9.95
N ASP A 231 -0.57 10.58 -11.11
CA ASP A 231 0.45 11.57 -11.45
C ASP A 231 -0.12 12.99 -11.44
N LYS A 232 -1.34 13.17 -11.97
CA LYS A 232 -2.07 14.45 -11.97
C LYS A 232 -2.42 14.92 -10.55
N VAL A 233 -2.89 14.00 -9.70
CA VAL A 233 -3.19 14.33 -8.29
C VAL A 233 -1.92 14.74 -7.55
N ILE A 234 -0.83 13.97 -7.67
CA ILE A 234 0.46 14.28 -7.04
C ILE A 234 0.96 15.66 -7.50
N ALA A 235 0.93 15.92 -8.81
CA ALA A 235 1.37 17.18 -9.38
C ALA A 235 0.56 18.38 -8.83
N ALA A 236 -0.77 18.27 -8.78
CA ALA A 236 -1.64 19.32 -8.26
C ALA A 236 -1.39 19.59 -6.76
N VAL A 237 -1.27 18.53 -5.96
CA VAL A 237 -1.02 18.65 -4.51
C VAL A 237 0.33 19.30 -4.22
N ILE A 238 1.39 18.92 -4.96
CA ILE A 238 2.72 19.53 -4.83
C ILE A 238 2.67 21.01 -5.24
N ALA A 239 2.02 21.33 -6.37
CA ALA A 239 1.93 22.70 -6.88
C ALA A 239 1.24 23.65 -5.89
N ARG A 240 0.24 23.17 -5.14
CA ARG A 240 -0.48 23.96 -4.13
C ARG A 240 0.25 24.09 -2.81
N ASN A 241 1.34 23.36 -2.60
CA ASN A 241 2.22 23.46 -1.43
C ASN A 241 1.44 23.42 -0.09
N VAL A 242 0.52 22.46 0.03
CA VAL A 242 -0.33 22.27 1.22
C VAL A 242 0.39 21.60 2.40
N GLY A 243 1.72 21.52 2.37
CA GLY A 243 2.53 20.96 3.47
C GLY A 243 2.61 19.44 3.54
N VAL A 244 2.19 18.73 2.48
CA VAL A 244 2.32 17.27 2.36
C VAL A 244 3.32 16.88 1.25
N ASN A 245 3.83 15.65 1.27
CA ASN A 245 4.78 15.13 0.28
C ASN A 245 4.23 13.85 -0.36
N PRO A 246 3.26 13.97 -1.27
CA PRO A 246 2.55 12.82 -1.81
C PRO A 246 3.49 11.93 -2.64
N GLN A 247 3.36 10.62 -2.45
CA GLN A 247 4.13 9.60 -3.16
C GLN A 247 3.20 8.54 -3.72
N ASP A 248 3.42 8.17 -4.97
CA ASP A 248 2.76 7.02 -5.58
C ASP A 248 3.29 5.73 -4.95
N THR A 249 2.38 4.90 -4.43
CA THR A 249 2.69 3.59 -3.87
C THR A 249 2.23 2.44 -4.78
N GLY A 250 1.75 2.77 -5.98
CA GLY A 250 1.23 1.86 -6.99
C GLY A 250 -0.26 1.60 -6.85
N ASN A 251 -0.85 0.99 -7.89
CA ASN A 251 -2.25 0.55 -7.93
C ASN A 251 -3.30 1.64 -7.67
N GLY A 252 -2.97 2.91 -7.89
CA GLY A 252 -3.87 4.04 -7.62
C GLY A 252 -3.85 4.54 -6.18
N VAL A 253 -2.85 4.13 -5.38
CA VAL A 253 -2.73 4.52 -3.97
C VAL A 253 -1.66 5.58 -3.81
N ILE A 254 -2.04 6.72 -3.23
CA ILE A 254 -1.15 7.84 -2.95
C ILE A 254 -0.92 7.94 -1.44
N ALA A 255 0.33 7.77 -1.02
CA ALA A 255 0.75 8.08 0.34
C ALA A 255 1.00 9.58 0.46
N MET A 256 0.13 10.31 1.16
CA MET A 256 0.26 11.77 1.27
C MET A 256 1.46 12.23 2.12
N ASN A 257 1.95 11.40 3.04
CA ASN A 257 3.08 11.71 3.94
C ASN A 257 2.96 13.07 4.67
N GLY A 258 1.76 13.43 5.12
CA GLY A 258 1.52 14.63 5.93
C GLY A 258 1.93 14.46 7.40
N SER A 259 1.86 15.53 8.20
CA SER A 259 1.99 15.49 9.68
C SER A 259 0.63 15.28 10.38
N PRO A 260 0.58 14.98 11.70
CA PRO A 260 -0.68 14.86 12.48
C PRO A 260 -1.61 16.07 12.45
N ALA A 261 -1.12 17.23 11.98
CA ALA A 261 -1.94 18.42 11.80
C ALA A 261 -2.63 18.47 10.43
N HIS A 262 -2.41 17.48 9.56
CA HIS A 262 -3.09 17.35 8.29
C HIS A 262 -4.28 16.41 8.40
N ALA A 263 -5.41 16.78 7.81
CA ALA A 263 -6.56 15.92 7.65
C ALA A 263 -7.00 15.87 6.18
N ILE A 264 -7.25 14.65 5.68
CA ILE A 264 -7.74 14.43 4.33
C ILE A 264 -9.23 14.10 4.39
N ASP A 265 -10.04 14.85 3.66
CA ASP A 265 -11.47 14.58 3.48
C ASP A 265 -11.73 14.20 2.01
N VAL A 266 -12.37 13.05 1.80
CA VAL A 266 -12.73 12.52 0.47
C VAL A 266 -14.24 12.39 0.29
N ALA A 267 -15.04 12.94 1.23
CA ALA A 267 -16.50 12.83 1.19
C ALA A 267 -17.09 13.42 -0.11
N GLY A 268 -16.47 14.48 -0.63
CA GLY A 268 -16.84 15.13 -1.89
C GLY A 268 -16.64 14.27 -3.14
N ALA A 269 -15.94 13.14 -3.05
CA ALA A 269 -15.77 12.18 -4.14
C ALA A 269 -16.85 11.09 -4.14
N ASN A 270 -17.88 11.19 -3.29
CA ASN A 270 -19.07 10.31 -3.33
C ASN A 270 -18.74 8.79 -3.29
N GLY A 271 -17.71 8.41 -2.54
CA GLY A 271 -17.25 7.01 -2.41
C GLY A 271 -16.41 6.50 -3.60
N ARG A 272 -15.95 7.40 -4.47
CA ARG A 272 -15.07 7.10 -5.62
C ARG A 272 -13.59 7.18 -5.26
N LEU A 273 -13.27 8.00 -4.27
CA LEU A 273 -12.01 7.95 -3.55
C LEU A 273 -12.21 7.24 -2.21
N LEU A 274 -11.22 6.44 -1.86
CA LEU A 274 -11.13 5.78 -0.57
C LEU A 274 -9.93 6.33 0.18
N LYS A 275 -10.17 6.78 1.40
CA LYS A 275 -9.11 7.12 2.34
C LYS A 275 -8.78 5.87 3.15
N ASP A 276 -7.54 5.42 3.02
CA ASP A 276 -6.96 4.38 3.86
C ASP A 276 -5.93 4.98 4.82
N GLY A 277 -5.82 4.42 6.02
CA GLY A 277 -4.95 4.92 7.09
C GLY A 277 -5.54 6.05 7.94
N VAL A 278 -4.68 6.67 8.74
CA VAL A 278 -5.03 7.77 9.66
C VAL A 278 -4.47 9.10 9.18
N ASP A 279 -5.14 10.17 9.57
CA ASP A 279 -4.66 11.53 9.32
C ASP A 279 -3.31 11.78 10.00
N GLY A 280 -2.38 12.29 9.20
CA GLY A 280 -0.98 12.46 9.56
C GLY A 280 -0.17 11.17 9.56
N GLY A 281 0.96 11.20 8.86
CA GLY A 281 1.97 10.16 8.88
C GLY A 281 2.30 9.74 10.31
N ALA A 282 2.34 8.42 10.50
CA ALA A 282 2.62 7.66 11.72
C ALA A 282 2.86 8.51 12.98
N ARG A 283 1.93 8.39 13.95
CA ARG A 283 2.15 8.78 15.35
C ARG A 283 3.60 8.50 15.75
N GLN A 284 4.23 9.48 16.40
CA GLN A 284 5.58 9.45 16.97
C GLN A 284 6.15 8.03 17.07
N HIS A 285 6.86 7.59 16.05
CA HIS A 285 7.67 6.39 16.15
C HIS A 285 8.98 6.81 16.78
N VAL A 286 9.38 6.07 17.81
CA VAL A 286 10.68 6.27 18.43
C VAL A 286 11.69 5.53 17.58
N PRO A 287 12.62 6.22 16.90
CA PRO A 287 13.59 5.54 16.06
C PRO A 287 14.40 4.56 16.91
N ILE A 288 14.41 3.30 16.49
CA ILE A 288 15.27 2.27 17.07
C ILE A 288 16.60 2.32 16.31
N SER A 289 17.57 3.03 16.87
CA SER A 289 18.91 3.08 16.29
C SER A 289 19.66 1.78 16.57
N PHE A 290 20.12 1.10 15.52
CA PHE A 290 21.04 -0.02 15.62
C PHE A 290 21.99 -0.06 14.40
N THR A 291 23.12 -0.75 14.55
CA THR A 291 24.06 -1.00 13.46
C THR A 291 23.98 -2.48 13.07
N PRO A 292 23.52 -2.82 11.86
CA PRO A 292 23.48 -4.22 11.41
C PRO A 292 24.89 -4.84 11.39
N SER A 293 25.02 -6.06 11.90
CA SER A 293 26.23 -6.87 11.79
C SER A 293 25.88 -8.36 11.82
N ALA A 294 26.82 -9.23 11.44
CA ALA A 294 26.64 -10.69 11.52
C ALA A 294 26.40 -11.18 12.96
N ASP A 295 26.84 -10.39 13.95
CA ASP A 295 26.67 -10.68 15.38
C ASP A 295 25.43 -10.00 15.99
N PHE A 296 24.60 -9.34 15.16
CA PHE A 296 23.38 -8.68 15.62
C PHE A 296 22.27 -9.71 15.84
N LEU A 297 22.08 -10.09 17.11
CA LEU A 297 21.12 -11.11 17.53
C LEU A 297 19.76 -10.50 17.95
N ALA A 298 18.77 -11.36 18.16
CA ALA A 298 17.46 -10.95 18.71
C ALA A 298 17.59 -10.18 20.04
N THR A 299 18.57 -10.52 20.88
CA THR A 299 18.86 -9.80 22.13
C THR A 299 19.35 -8.37 21.89
N SER A 300 20.14 -8.15 20.84
CA SER A 300 20.61 -6.83 20.43
C SER A 300 19.46 -5.96 19.93
N MET A 301 18.51 -6.54 19.19
CA MET A 301 17.28 -5.86 18.78
C MET A 301 16.40 -5.51 19.98
N ALA A 302 16.21 -6.44 20.92
CA ALA A 302 15.47 -6.17 22.15
C ALA A 302 16.08 -5.02 22.96
N GLN A 303 17.41 -4.99 23.09
CA GLN A 303 18.12 -3.88 23.76
C GLN A 303 17.95 -2.55 23.02
N ALA A 304 18.02 -2.54 21.69
CA ALA A 304 17.80 -1.33 20.89
C ALA A 304 16.37 -0.79 21.07
N ILE A 305 15.37 -1.68 21.12
CA ILE A 305 13.97 -1.33 21.40
C ILE A 305 13.83 -0.74 22.80
N THR A 306 14.37 -1.41 23.83
CA THR A 306 14.33 -0.91 25.22
C THR A 306 14.98 0.46 25.35
N THR A 307 16.12 0.66 24.67
CA THR A 307 16.83 1.95 24.66
C THR A 307 16.01 3.04 23.99
N ALA A 308 15.37 2.74 22.85
CA ALA A 308 14.48 3.68 22.19
C ALA A 308 13.33 4.08 23.12
N VAL A 309 12.59 3.11 23.67
CA VAL A 309 11.44 3.35 24.56
C VAL A 309 11.81 4.21 25.77
N ASN A 310 12.90 3.89 26.47
CA ASN A 310 13.31 4.61 27.68
C ASN A 310 13.80 6.04 27.39
N ASN A 311 14.33 6.29 26.19
CA ASN A 311 14.78 7.63 25.79
C ASN A 311 13.65 8.49 25.21
N THR A 312 12.51 7.90 24.88
CA THR A 312 11.30 8.67 24.61
C THR A 312 10.78 9.27 25.89
N ARG A 313 10.84 10.60 25.99
CA ARG A 313 10.06 11.32 26.98
C ARG A 313 8.58 11.19 26.60
N VAL A 314 7.88 10.21 27.15
CA VAL A 314 6.43 10.34 27.30
C VAL A 314 6.27 11.52 28.24
N ASN A 315 5.98 12.71 27.71
CA ASN A 315 5.72 13.88 28.52
C ASN A 315 4.33 13.71 29.15
N LEU A 316 4.22 12.78 30.09
CA LEU A 316 3.19 12.79 31.11
C LEU A 316 3.57 13.95 32.02
N SER A 317 3.32 15.18 31.57
CA SER A 317 3.14 16.30 32.48
C SER A 317 1.93 15.93 33.32
N ILE A 318 2.17 15.24 34.43
CA ILE A 318 1.23 15.13 35.52
C ILE A 318 1.46 16.43 36.29
N PRO A 319 0.61 17.47 36.12
CA PRO A 319 0.69 18.61 37.00
C PRO A 319 0.48 18.10 38.42
N LEU A 320 1.55 18.07 39.22
CA LEU A 320 1.45 17.86 40.65
C LEU A 320 0.89 19.16 41.24
N ASP A 321 -0.43 19.25 41.25
CA ASP A 321 -1.14 20.30 41.97
C ASP A 321 -1.17 19.90 43.45
N VAL A 322 -0.05 20.17 44.14
CA VAL A 322 0.08 19.98 45.59
C VAL A 322 -0.19 21.32 46.27
N ASN A 323 -1.39 21.48 46.79
CA ASN A 323 -1.69 22.54 47.75
C ASN A 323 -1.28 22.06 49.14
N ALA A 324 -0.33 22.75 49.75
CA ALA A 324 -0.03 22.60 51.17
C ALA A 324 -0.82 23.66 51.94
N SER A 325 -1.69 23.24 52.86
CA SER A 325 -2.32 24.14 53.83
C SER A 325 -1.85 23.80 55.23
N ILE A 326 -1.55 24.83 56.02
CA ILE A 326 -1.28 24.69 57.44
C ILE A 326 -2.63 24.65 58.14
N ASN A 327 -2.99 23.51 58.74
CA ASN A 327 -4.19 23.43 59.56
C ASN A 327 -4.03 24.36 60.76
N GLN A 328 -4.91 25.35 60.92
CA GLN A 328 -4.79 26.44 61.91
C GLN A 328 -4.88 26.00 63.38
N PHE A 329 -4.98 24.70 63.66
CA PHE A 329 -5.16 24.18 65.03
C PHE A 329 -3.93 23.47 65.60
N ASP A 330 -2.93 23.14 64.78
CA ASP A 330 -1.65 22.57 65.24
C ASP A 330 -0.54 22.92 64.24
N SER A 331 0.32 23.87 64.61
CA SER A 331 1.38 24.40 63.73
C SER A 331 2.48 23.39 63.42
N ALA A 332 2.44 22.18 64.00
CA ALA A 332 3.45 21.15 63.80
C ALA A 332 3.10 20.12 62.70
N ARG A 333 1.93 20.21 62.06
CA ARG A 333 1.51 19.26 61.01
C ARG A 333 1.17 19.96 59.69
N VAL A 334 1.90 19.57 58.63
CA VAL A 334 1.57 19.89 57.24
C VAL A 334 0.80 18.72 56.65
N GLU A 335 -0.41 18.96 56.18
CA GLU A 335 -1.21 17.97 55.46
C GLU A 335 -1.08 18.24 53.96
N LEU A 336 -0.59 17.25 53.21
CA LEU A 336 -0.45 17.33 51.76
C LEU A 336 -1.62 16.57 51.14
N THR A 337 -2.61 17.29 50.63
CA THR A 337 -3.79 16.66 50.00
C THR A 337 -3.61 16.69 48.48
N HIS A 338 -3.49 15.52 47.87
CA HIS A 338 -3.46 15.40 46.41
C HIS A 338 -4.89 15.37 45.87
N VAL A 339 -5.19 16.21 44.86
CA VAL A 339 -6.56 16.37 44.33
C VAL A 339 -6.81 15.59 43.03
N SER A 340 -5.77 14.95 42.45
CA SER A 340 -5.91 14.26 41.16
C SER A 340 -5.94 12.74 41.36
N GLY A 341 -6.97 12.09 40.80
CA GLY A 341 -7.36 10.70 41.07
C GLY A 341 -6.46 9.60 40.51
N ILE A 342 -5.13 9.72 40.61
CA ILE A 342 -4.21 8.60 40.39
C ILE A 342 -3.99 7.88 41.73
N SER A 343 -4.81 6.85 41.94
CA SER A 343 -4.67 5.90 43.05
C SER A 343 -3.49 4.98 42.76
N SER A 344 -2.27 5.38 43.09
CA SER A 344 -1.20 4.42 43.42
C SER A 344 -0.15 5.06 44.31
N ASP A 345 -0.03 4.51 45.51
CA ASP A 345 1.17 4.47 46.33
C ASP A 345 1.63 5.74 47.05
N LEU A 346 0.74 6.31 47.85
CA LEU A 346 1.18 6.86 49.14
C LEU A 346 0.21 6.47 50.26
N THR A 347 0.36 5.26 50.80
CA THR A 347 -0.34 4.87 52.03
C THR A 347 0.44 5.39 53.23
N LEU A 348 0.05 6.57 53.73
CA LEU A 348 0.49 7.06 55.03
C LEU A 348 -0.19 6.23 56.13
N LEU A 349 0.46 5.16 56.57
CA LEU A 349 0.03 4.43 57.76
C LEU A 349 0.52 5.19 59.00
N ALA A 350 -0.42 5.55 59.87
CA ALA A 350 -0.22 6.45 61.00
C ALA A 350 1.05 6.14 61.82
N GLY A 351 2.01 7.07 61.78
CA GLY A 351 2.96 7.30 62.87
C GLY A 351 4.39 6.78 62.73
N LYS A 352 4.78 6.09 61.65
CA LYS A 352 6.19 5.75 61.38
C LYS A 352 6.51 5.74 59.89
N THR A 353 7.48 6.54 59.47
CA THR A 353 7.97 6.56 58.08
C THR A 353 9.18 5.64 57.98
N GLN A 354 9.10 4.61 57.12
CA GLN A 354 10.22 3.71 56.84
C GLN A 354 10.81 4.00 55.46
N LEU A 355 12.13 3.84 55.35
CA LEU A 355 12.86 3.88 54.09
C LEU A 355 13.57 2.53 53.91
N GLY A 356 12.95 1.60 53.17
CA GLY A 356 13.37 0.20 53.14
C GLY A 356 13.06 -0.54 54.44
N THR A 357 13.98 -1.34 54.97
CA THR A 357 13.81 -2.04 56.28
C THR A 357 14.14 -1.16 57.49
N ARG A 358 14.52 0.10 57.28
CA ARG A 358 14.97 1.01 58.34
C ARG A 358 13.89 2.01 58.72
N THR A 359 13.85 2.36 60.00
CA THR A 359 12.87 3.31 60.55
C THR A 359 13.53 4.67 60.71
N ILE A 360 12.90 5.72 60.17
CA ILE A 360 13.35 7.10 60.37
C ILE A 360 12.48 7.69 61.48
N GLN A 361 13.11 8.16 62.55
CA GLN A 361 12.42 8.76 63.69
C GLN A 361 12.86 10.21 63.82
N LEU A 362 11.89 11.11 63.91
CA LEU A 362 12.12 12.52 64.23
C LEU A 362 12.00 12.67 65.73
N GLU A 363 13.11 13.00 66.40
CA GLU A 363 13.10 13.37 67.81
C GLU A 363 13.29 14.89 67.91
N GLY A 364 12.30 15.55 68.49
CA GLY A 364 12.41 16.97 68.82
C GLY A 364 13.01 17.11 70.20
N ASP A 365 13.96 18.02 70.36
CA ASP A 365 14.40 18.43 71.68
C ASP A 365 13.43 19.49 72.28
N LEU A 366 13.55 19.75 73.58
CA LEU A 366 12.68 20.70 74.29
C LEU A 366 12.90 22.17 73.89
N ASN A 367 13.88 22.45 73.03
CA ASN A 367 14.17 23.79 72.51
C ASN A 367 13.61 24.01 71.09
N GLY A 368 13.01 22.97 70.49
CA GLY A 368 12.35 23.08 69.18
C GLY A 368 13.27 22.85 67.98
N ASP A 369 14.50 22.39 68.21
CA ASP A 369 15.35 21.89 67.13
C ASP A 369 14.98 20.43 66.82
N PHE A 370 14.90 20.11 65.53
CA PHE A 370 14.59 18.76 65.05
C PHE A 370 15.85 18.13 64.48
N VAL A 371 16.27 17.00 65.05
CA VAL A 371 17.36 16.18 64.53
C VAL A 371 16.77 14.97 63.82
N LEU A 372 17.31 14.66 62.64
CA LEU A 372 16.89 13.51 61.84
C LEU A 372 17.82 12.32 62.14
N ASP A 373 17.40 11.42 63.02
CA ASP A 373 18.15 10.18 63.29
C ASP A 373 17.66 9.03 62.39
N VAL A 374 18.63 8.35 61.76
CA VAL A 374 18.39 7.15 60.96
C VAL A 374 18.86 5.94 61.77
N ILE A 375 17.90 5.25 62.39
CA ILE A 375 18.17 4.13 63.28
C ILE A 375 18.11 2.82 62.48
N ASP A 376 19.18 2.02 62.54
CA ASP A 376 19.16 0.65 62.01
C ASP A 376 18.41 -0.29 62.98
N THR A 377 17.93 -1.44 62.50
CA THR A 377 17.10 -2.38 63.27
C THR A 377 17.72 -2.89 64.57
N ASP A 378 19.02 -2.72 64.75
CA ASP A 378 19.78 -3.17 65.92
C ASP A 378 19.99 -2.06 66.97
N GLY A 379 19.45 -0.85 66.75
CA GLY A 379 19.42 0.24 67.72
C GLY A 379 20.73 1.02 67.90
N LEU A 380 21.70 0.87 66.99
CA LEU A 380 22.92 1.70 66.97
C LEU A 380 22.75 2.88 66.01
N ASP A 381 22.94 4.10 66.53
CA ASP A 381 23.05 5.34 65.73
C ASP A 381 24.26 5.28 64.81
N ILE A 382 24.04 5.47 63.50
CA ILE A 382 25.14 5.40 62.53
C ILE A 382 25.64 6.79 62.15
N VAL A 383 24.84 7.86 62.24
CA VAL A 383 25.30 9.25 62.01
C VAL A 383 24.42 10.24 62.77
N LYS A 384 25.00 10.98 63.73
CA LYS A 384 24.41 12.24 64.22
C LYS A 384 25.01 13.39 63.42
N GLN A 385 24.17 14.14 62.71
CA GLN A 385 24.53 15.46 62.17
C GLN A 385 23.51 16.51 62.59
#